data_AF-A0A453M574-F1
#
_entry.id   AF-A0A453M574-F1
#
_cell.length_a   1.000
_cell.length_b   1.000
_cell.length_c   1.000
_cell.angle_alpha   90.00
_cell.angle_beta   90.00
_cell.angle_gamma   90.00
#
_symmetry.space_group_name_H-M   'P 1'
#
loop_
_entity.id
_entity.type
_entity.pdbx_description
1 polymer ?
#
loop_
_entity_poly.entity_id
_entity_poly.type
_entity_poly.pdbx_seq_one_letter_code
_entity_poly.pdbx_strand_id
1 'polypeptide(L)'
;MASSELPPSRKKSTPTTICALGDDLLREVLLRLPSLPTLVRAALTCPAFLHAVRSSPAFRRRFRDLHPAPLLGVFLDIYGPAMPAFVP
;
A
#
# COMPACT_ATOMS: atom_id res chain seq x y z
N MET A 1 56.65 13.08 15.79
CA MET A 1 55.29 13.08 16.34
C MET A 1 54.34 13.51 15.23
N ALA A 2 53.80 12.55 14.46
CA ALA A 2 52.71 12.81 13.53
C ALA A 2 51.86 11.54 13.50
N SER A 3 50.83 11.52 14.35
CA SER A 3 49.83 10.46 14.35
C SER A 3 48.93 10.67 13.14
N SER A 4 49.02 9.76 12.18
CA SER A 4 48.10 9.71 11.04
C SER A 4 46.75 9.16 11.53
N GLU A 5 45.75 10.02 11.65
CA GLU A 5 44.36 9.59 11.87
C GLU A 5 43.85 8.83 10.64
N LEU A 6 43.42 7.59 10.84
CA LEU A 6 42.79 6.77 9.81
C LEU A 6 41.37 7.29 9.54
N PRO A 7 40.93 7.36 8.28
CA PRO A 7 39.58 7.81 7.94
C PRO A 7 38.53 6.87 8.54
N PRO A 8 37.37 7.38 8.97
CA PRO A 8 36.33 6.58 9.58
C PRO A 8 35.87 5.48 8.61
N SER A 9 36.00 4.24 9.04
CA SER A 9 35.57 3.04 8.32
C SER A 9 34.09 3.17 7.95
N ARG A 10 33.81 3.44 6.67
CA ARG A 10 32.45 3.50 6.12
C ARG A 10 31.84 2.11 6.26
N LYS A 11 30.96 1.93 7.25
CA LYS A 11 30.20 0.69 7.46
C LYS A 11 29.55 0.31 6.13
N LYS A 12 29.95 -0.82 5.56
CA LYS A 12 29.36 -1.35 4.33
C LYS A 12 27.90 -1.64 4.61
N SER A 13 26.99 -0.81 4.11
CA SER A 13 25.55 -1.05 4.22
C SER A 13 25.25 -2.34 3.48
N THR A 14 24.77 -3.34 4.19
CA THR A 14 24.23 -4.55 3.56
C THR A 14 23.02 -4.14 2.71
N PRO A 15 22.85 -4.72 1.51
CA PRO A 15 21.70 -4.42 0.67
C PRO A 15 20.43 -4.84 1.41
N THR A 16 19.58 -3.86 1.72
CA THR A 16 18.27 -4.10 2.34
C THR A 16 17.32 -4.57 1.26
N THR A 17 16.79 -5.79 1.40
CA THR A 17 15.72 -6.27 0.53
C THR A 17 14.39 -5.77 1.03
N ILE A 18 13.43 -5.66 0.12
CA ILE A 18 12.05 -5.26 0.42
C ILE A 18 11.41 -6.15 1.51
N CYS A 19 11.82 -7.43 1.60
CA CYS A 19 11.36 -8.36 2.61
C CYS A 19 11.91 -8.09 4.03
N ALA A 20 12.97 -7.28 4.16
CA ALA A 20 13.51 -6.87 5.45
C ALA A 20 12.76 -5.67 6.06
N LEU A 21 11.80 -5.10 5.31
CA LEU A 21 11.00 -3.97 5.76
C LEU A 21 9.84 -4.47 6.63
N GLY A 22 9.62 -3.82 7.77
CA GLY A 22 8.46 -4.11 8.62
C GLY A 22 7.14 -3.74 7.95
N ASP A 23 6.05 -4.38 8.38
CA ASP A 23 4.71 -4.15 7.83
C ASP A 23 4.27 -2.68 7.87
N ASP A 24 4.67 -1.92 8.90
CA ASP A 24 4.26 -0.51 9.03
C ASP A 24 4.86 0.37 7.93
N LEU A 25 6.16 0.20 7.66
CA LEU A 25 6.85 0.91 6.58
C LEU A 25 6.34 0.46 5.20
N LEU A 26 6.02 -0.83 5.03
CA LEU A 26 5.39 -1.32 3.81
C LEU A 26 4.04 -0.65 3.56
N ARG A 27 3.22 -0.53 4.60
CA ARG A 27 1.93 0.17 4.52
C ARG A 27 2.12 1.66 4.19
N GLU A 28 3.14 2.33 4.73
CA GLU A 28 3.42 3.73 4.38
C GLU A 28 3.80 3.91 2.90
N VAL A 29 4.60 3.00 2.35
CA VAL A 29 4.95 3.00 0.92
C VAL A 29 3.71 2.72 0.07
N LEU A 30 2.93 1.71 0.44
CA LEU A 30 1.70 1.33 -0.28
C LEU A 30 0.61 2.40 -0.18
N LEU A 31 0.56 3.18 0.90
CA LEU A 31 -0.36 4.32 1.06
C LEU A 31 -0.09 5.44 0.06
N ARG A 32 1.11 5.54 -0.50
CA ARG A 32 1.46 6.55 -1.51
C ARG A 32 1.05 6.16 -2.92
N LEU A 33 0.50 4.97 -3.12
CA LEU A 33 0.03 4.52 -4.43
C LEU A 33 -1.27 5.23 -4.81
N PRO A 34 -1.39 5.78 -6.03
CA PRO A 34 -2.43 6.75 -6.38
C PRO A 34 -3.83 6.14 -6.57
N SER A 35 -3.94 4.81 -6.68
CA SER A 35 -5.20 4.15 -7.01
C SER A 35 -5.28 2.72 -6.49
N LEU A 36 -6.50 2.23 -6.28
CA LEU A 36 -6.75 0.86 -5.85
C LEU A 36 -6.20 -0.20 -6.84
N PRO A 37 -6.35 -0.06 -8.18
CA PRO A 37 -5.72 -1.00 -9.12
C PRO A 37 -4.19 -1.07 -8.96
N THR A 38 -3.52 0.07 -8.76
CA THR A 38 -2.06 0.11 -8.55
C THR A 38 -1.68 -0.58 -7.23
N LEU A 39 -2.45 -0.35 -6.17
CA LEU A 39 -2.26 -1.03 -4.89
C LEU A 39 -2.39 -2.55 -5.03
N VAL A 40 -3.41 -3.04 -5.74
CA VAL A 40 -3.62 -4.47 -5.94
C VAL A 40 -2.45 -5.09 -6.72
N ARG A 41 -2.00 -4.45 -7.80
CA ARG A 41 -0.85 -4.94 -8.57
C ARG A 41 0.42 -5.01 -7.71
N ALA A 42 0.70 -3.98 -6.92
CA ALA A 42 1.84 -3.97 -6.00
C ALA A 42 1.71 -5.05 -4.92
N ALA A 43 0.52 -5.23 -4.32
CA ALA A 43 0.30 -6.24 -3.30
C ALA A 43 0.58 -7.67 -3.80
N LEU A 44 0.33 -7.93 -5.08
CA LEU A 44 0.51 -9.24 -5.70
C LEU A 44 1.96 -9.53 -6.13
N THR A 45 2.89 -8.58 -6.04
CA THR A 45 4.29 -8.83 -6.43
C THR A 45 5.03 -9.73 -5.44
N CYS A 46 4.65 -9.71 -4.16
CA CYS A 46 5.22 -10.61 -3.16
C CYS A 46 4.27 -10.90 -1.99
N PRO A 47 4.43 -12.05 -1.30
CA PRO A 47 3.57 -12.43 -0.18
C PRO A 47 3.60 -11.43 0.99
N ALA A 48 4.74 -10.79 1.25
CA ALA A 48 4.87 -9.81 2.34
C ALA A 48 4.00 -8.58 2.10
N PHE A 49 3.91 -8.09 0.85
CA PHE A 49 3.07 -6.94 0.51
C PHE A 49 1.60 -7.31 0.64
N LEU A 50 1.23 -8.48 0.11
CA LEU A 50 -0.12 -9.00 0.25
C LEU A 50 -0.52 -9.14 1.73
N HIS A 51 0.38 -9.65 2.57
CA HIS A 51 0.19 -9.77 4.00
C HIS A 51 -0.04 -8.39 4.65
N ALA A 52 0.85 -7.42 4.40
CA ALA A 52 0.77 -6.07 4.96
C ALA A 52 -0.56 -5.35 4.63
N VAL A 53 -1.11 -5.58 3.42
CA VAL A 53 -2.41 -5.03 2.99
C VAL A 53 -3.58 -5.75 3.64
N ARG A 54 -3.54 -7.08 3.74
CA ARG A 54 -4.65 -7.91 4.23
C ARG A 54 -4.79 -7.85 5.76
N SER A 55 -3.67 -7.82 6.47
CA SER A 55 -3.62 -7.88 7.93
C SER A 55 -4.16 -6.61 8.62
N SER A 56 -4.21 -5.47 7.92
CA SER A 56 -4.60 -4.18 8.51
C SER A 56 -5.89 -3.60 7.91
N PRO A 57 -7.03 -3.72 8.62
CA PRO A 57 -8.26 -3.02 8.25
C PRO A 57 -8.11 -1.50 8.28
N ALA A 58 -7.30 -0.97 9.20
CA ALA A 58 -7.05 0.47 9.34
C ALA A 58 -6.33 1.05 8.11
N PHE A 59 -5.33 0.33 7.59
CA PHE A 59 -4.66 0.69 6.33
C PHE A 59 -5.66 0.77 5.17
N ARG A 60 -6.51 -0.25 5.00
CA ARG A 60 -7.51 -0.30 3.91
C ARG A 60 -8.58 0.79 4.02
N ARG A 61 -8.87 1.29 5.22
CA ARG A 61 -9.76 2.46 5.42
C ARG A 61 -9.04 3.73 4.97
N ARG A 62 -7.87 4.03 5.55
CA ARG A 62 -7.06 5.21 5.19
C ARG A 62 -6.76 5.30 3.70
N PHE A 63 -6.45 4.16 3.06
CA PHE A 63 -6.19 4.13 1.64
C PHE A 63 -7.41 4.59 0.82
N ARG A 64 -8.62 4.15 1.20
CA ARG A 64 -9.87 4.57 0.52
C ARG A 64 -10.25 6.01 0.85
N ASP A 65 -9.94 6.47 2.05
CA ASP A 65 -10.19 7.87 2.45
C ASP A 65 -9.29 8.82 1.66
N LEU A 66 -8.04 8.42 1.40
CA LEU A 66 -7.07 9.20 0.62
C LEU A 66 -7.29 9.09 -0.90
N HIS A 67 -7.81 7.96 -1.36
CA HIS A 67 -8.08 7.67 -2.78
C HIS A 67 -9.56 7.36 -2.95
N PRO A 68 -10.43 8.39 -2.99
CA PRO A 68 -11.85 8.18 -3.18
C PRO A 68 -12.07 7.36 -4.46
N ALA A 69 -12.77 6.25 -4.31
CA ALA A 69 -13.10 5.42 -5.45
C ALA A 69 -13.99 6.26 -6.39
N PRO A 70 -13.70 6.29 -7.71
CA PRO A 70 -14.68 6.81 -8.65
C PRO A 70 -15.96 6.01 -8.41
N LEU A 71 -17.07 6.72 -8.20
CA LEU A 71 -18.39 6.10 -8.06
C LEU A 71 -18.58 5.19 -9.28
N LEU A 72 -18.68 3.88 -9.04
CA LEU A 72 -18.84 2.91 -10.13
C LEU A 72 -20.23 3.03 -10.75
N GLY A 73 -21.22 3.41 -9.94
CA GLY A 73 -22.61 3.64 -10.33
C GLY A 73 -23.51 3.64 -9.10
N VAL A 74 -24.77 4.04 -9.28
CA VAL A 74 -25.79 4.05 -8.22
C VAL A 74 -26.76 2.89 -8.47
N PHE A 75 -27.04 2.11 -7.42
CA PHE A 75 -28.13 1.14 -7.44
C PHE A 75 -29.40 1.84 -6.99
N LEU A 76 -30.34 2.01 -7.92
CA LEU A 76 -31.62 2.63 -7.64
C LEU A 76 -32.69 1.53 -7.55
N ASP A 77 -33.37 1.46 -6.41
CA ASP A 77 -34.57 0.66 -6.23
C ASP A 77 -35.79 1.50 -6.63
N ILE A 78 -36.00 1.61 -7.94
CA ILE A 78 -37.01 2.55 -8.49
C ILE A 78 -38.41 1.91 -8.51
N TYR A 79 -38.53 0.58 -8.38
CA TYR A 79 -39.80 -0.14 -8.56
C TYR A 79 -39.93 -1.45 -7.77
N GLY A 80 -40.03 -1.39 -6.43
CA GLY A 80 -40.46 -2.54 -5.61
C GLY A 80 -39.63 -3.80 -5.85
N PRO A 81 -40.15 -5.05 -5.71
CA PRO A 81 -39.33 -6.28 -5.72
C PRO A 81 -38.60 -6.60 -7.04
N ALA A 82 -38.54 -5.67 -8.00
CA ALA A 82 -37.71 -5.76 -9.18
C ALA A 82 -36.23 -5.51 -8.83
N MET A 83 -35.35 -6.30 -9.41
CA MET A 83 -33.89 -6.21 -9.23
C MET A 83 -33.38 -4.77 -9.39
N PRO A 84 -32.54 -4.27 -8.48
CA PRO A 84 -32.04 -2.90 -8.56
C PRO A 84 -31.22 -2.72 -9.84
N ALA A 85 -31.49 -1.63 -10.56
CA ALA A 85 -30.77 -1.29 -11.78
C ALA A 85 -29.49 -0.52 -11.42
N PHE A 86 -28.37 -0.94 -12.00
CA PHE A 86 -27.09 -0.22 -11.92
C PHE A 86 -27.05 0.87 -12.99
N VAL A 87 -26.87 2.13 -12.58
CA VAL A 87 -26.68 3.27 -13.48
C VAL A 87 -25.24 3.75 -13.38
N PRO A 88 -24.44 3.72 -14.48
CA PRO A 88 -23.08 4.25 -14.51
C PRO A 88 -23.00 5.75 -14.26
#